data_AF-A0A3B3YL48-F1
#
_entry.id   AF-A0A3B3YL48-F1
#
_cell.length_a   1.000
_cell.length_b   1.000
_cell.length_c   1.000
_cell.angle_alpha   90.00
_cell.angle_beta   90.00
_cell.angle_gamma   90.00
#
_symmetry.space_group_name_H-M   'P 1'
#
loop_
_entity.id
_entity.type
_entity.pdbx_description
1 polymer ?
#
loop_
_entity_poly.entity_id
_entity_poly.type
_entity_poly.pdbx_seq_one_letter_code
_entity_poly.pdbx_strand_id
1 'polypeptide(L)'
;KNLNGSSPVHPALAGKTPEEVVKKYLQKVKSPPEEDCTICMEPLGGPSGYKGPGVGPVSKAESVGRLTQCGHQYHFQCLVAMYNNGNKDGSLQCPTCKTIYGVKTGNQPAGKMEYHVIPHSLPGHPDCKSIRIIYNIPPGIQGPEHPNPGKPFTARGFPRHCYLPDSEKGRKVLRLLLVAWDRRLIFSVGTSSTTGESDTVIWNEVHHKTEFGSNLTGHGFPDPGHLDNVLEELRAQGITEEDALVEK
;
A
#
# COMPACT_ATOMS: atom_id res chain seq x y z
N LYS A 1 2.17 -0.30 -23.42
CA LYS A 1 3.26 -1.11 -22.80
C LYS A 1 2.61 -2.23 -22.00
N ASN A 2 3.17 -3.43 -22.02
CA ASN A 2 2.62 -4.58 -21.29
C ASN A 2 3.52 -4.88 -20.09
N LEU A 3 2.99 -4.76 -18.88
CA LEU A 3 3.68 -5.16 -17.67
C LEU A 3 3.04 -6.45 -17.16
N ASN A 4 3.79 -7.55 -17.25
CA ASN A 4 3.42 -8.81 -16.61
C ASN A 4 3.77 -8.67 -15.12
N GLY A 5 2.76 -8.46 -14.27
CA GLY A 5 2.93 -8.37 -12.83
C GLY A 5 3.18 -9.75 -12.25
N SER A 6 4.42 -10.21 -12.33
CA SER A 6 4.92 -11.41 -11.67
C SER A 6 6.25 -11.16 -10.98
N SER A 7 6.56 -9.89 -10.65
CA SER A 7 7.75 -9.57 -9.87
C SER A 7 7.69 -10.35 -8.56
N PRO A 8 8.68 -11.24 -8.31
CA PRO A 8 8.70 -12.05 -7.11
C PRO A 8 8.76 -11.13 -5.88
N VAL A 9 8.21 -11.60 -4.76
CA VAL A 9 8.39 -11.03 -3.42
C VAL A 9 9.83 -10.50 -3.32
N HIS A 10 10.01 -9.20 -3.06
CA HIS A 10 11.33 -8.57 -3.04
C HIS A 10 12.32 -9.46 -2.27
N PRO A 11 13.42 -9.93 -2.89
CA PRO A 11 14.39 -10.83 -2.27
C PRO A 11 15.05 -10.27 -0.99
N ALA A 12 14.90 -8.96 -0.76
CA ALA A 12 15.52 -8.20 0.32
C ALA A 12 15.12 -8.64 1.75
N LEU A 13 14.12 -9.53 1.87
CA LEU A 13 13.57 -10.04 3.12
C LEU A 13 13.80 -11.54 3.36
N ALA A 14 14.38 -12.26 2.40
CA ALA A 14 14.67 -13.67 2.60
C ALA A 14 15.57 -13.86 3.84
N GLY A 15 15.02 -14.49 4.88
CA GLY A 15 15.75 -14.85 6.09
C GLY A 15 15.79 -13.80 7.22
N LYS A 16 15.12 -12.64 7.10
CA LYS A 16 15.06 -11.65 8.20
C LYS A 16 13.88 -11.88 9.12
N THR A 17 14.09 -11.82 10.43
CA THR A 17 12.99 -11.94 11.40
C THR A 17 12.21 -10.62 11.51
N PRO A 18 10.93 -10.65 11.92
CA PRO A 18 10.15 -9.45 12.25
C PRO A 18 10.88 -8.46 13.16
N GLU A 19 11.59 -8.97 14.16
CA GLU A 19 12.38 -8.20 15.11
C GLU A 19 13.52 -7.46 14.42
N GLU A 20 14.24 -8.11 13.50
CA GLU A 20 15.34 -7.50 12.75
C GLU A 20 14.84 -6.37 11.84
N VAL A 21 13.71 -6.57 11.16
CA VAL A 21 13.09 -5.55 10.32
C VAL A 21 12.69 -4.34 11.16
N VAL A 22 12.01 -4.56 12.27
CA VAL A 22 11.58 -3.47 13.16
C VAL A 22 12.79 -2.75 13.77
N LYS A 23 13.81 -3.49 14.23
CA LYS A 23 15.02 -2.93 14.85
C LYS A 23 15.81 -2.03 13.89
N LYS A 24 15.80 -2.33 12.58
CA LYS A 24 16.44 -1.50 11.54
C LYS A 24 15.95 -0.05 11.53
N TYR A 25 14.69 0.18 11.86
CA TYR A 25 14.06 1.51 11.75
C TYR A 25 14.00 2.26 13.08
N LEU A 26 14.49 1.65 14.16
CA LEU A 26 14.40 2.17 15.52
C LEU A 26 15.75 2.61 16.08
N GLN A 27 15.70 3.72 16.81
CA GLN A 27 16.73 4.10 17.76
C GLN A 27 16.28 3.73 19.17
N LYS A 28 17.14 3.02 19.91
CA LYS A 28 16.90 2.66 21.31
C LYS A 28 16.77 3.91 22.19
N VAL A 29 15.76 3.91 23.07
CA VAL A 29 15.50 4.98 24.04
C VAL A 29 15.91 4.50 25.44
N LYS A 30 16.84 5.23 26.09
CA LYS A 30 17.32 4.88 27.45
C LYS A 30 16.37 5.35 28.55
N SER A 31 15.79 6.53 28.37
CA SER A 31 14.87 7.16 29.31
C SER A 31 13.61 7.54 28.53
N PRO A 32 12.59 6.67 28.49
CA PRO A 32 11.33 6.98 27.82
C PRO A 32 10.63 8.17 28.48
N PRO A 33 9.87 8.97 27.72
CA PRO A 33 9.04 10.03 28.28
C PRO A 33 7.90 9.44 29.14
N GLU A 34 7.31 10.27 29.99
CA GLU A 34 6.08 9.96 30.74
C GLU A 34 4.85 10.09 29.81
N GLU A 35 4.85 9.30 28.74
CA GLU A 35 3.77 9.21 27.75
C GLU A 35 3.37 7.74 27.58
N ASP A 36 2.15 7.52 27.10
CA ASP A 36 1.65 6.19 26.82
C ASP A 36 2.02 5.72 25.41
N CYS A 37 2.31 4.43 25.29
CA CYS A 37 2.46 3.79 24.00
C CYS A 37 1.10 3.72 23.29
N THR A 38 0.89 4.46 22.21
CA THR A 38 -0.40 4.53 21.51
C THR A 38 -0.83 3.23 20.81
N ILE A 39 -0.05 2.15 20.92
CA ILE A 39 -0.42 0.82 20.40
C ILE A 39 -1.10 -0.01 21.49
N CYS A 40 -0.53 -0.07 22.70
CA CYS A 40 -1.06 -0.87 23.80
C CYS A 40 -1.72 -0.06 24.91
N MET A 41 -1.62 1.27 24.86
CA MET A 41 -2.11 2.22 25.86
C MET A 41 -1.53 2.00 27.26
N GLU A 42 -0.28 1.53 27.33
CA GLU A 42 0.47 1.39 28.59
C GLU A 42 1.62 2.41 28.62
N PRO A 43 2.06 2.88 29.80
CA PRO A 43 3.17 3.83 29.92
C PRO A 43 4.45 3.33 29.26
N LEU A 44 5.13 4.18 28.48
CA LEU A 44 6.38 3.81 27.80
C LEU A 44 7.52 3.44 28.78
N GLY A 45 7.48 3.96 30.01
CA GLY A 45 8.42 3.56 31.07
C GLY A 45 8.16 2.14 31.63
N GLY A 46 6.99 1.57 31.32
CA GLY A 46 6.53 0.26 31.79
C GLY A 46 6.76 -0.89 30.80
N PRO A 47 6.22 -2.08 31.08
CA PRO A 47 6.18 -3.18 30.12
C PRO A 47 5.11 -2.95 29.04
N SER A 48 5.29 -3.58 27.89
CA SER A 48 4.23 -3.67 26.87
C SER A 48 3.02 -4.42 27.40
N GLY A 49 1.82 -3.94 27.08
CA GLY A 49 0.56 -4.65 27.33
C GLY A 49 0.28 -5.83 26.39
N TYR A 50 1.10 -6.04 25.36
CA TYR A 50 0.90 -7.12 24.39
C TYR A 50 1.25 -8.51 24.97
N LYS A 51 0.32 -9.47 24.86
CA LYS A 51 0.45 -10.84 25.42
C LYS A 51 0.38 -11.94 24.35
N GLY A 52 0.76 -11.65 23.11
CA GLY A 52 0.63 -12.60 22.00
C GLY A 52 1.66 -13.75 21.99
N PRO A 53 1.57 -14.65 20.99
CA PRO A 53 2.51 -15.75 20.83
C PRO A 53 3.94 -15.24 20.61
N GLY A 54 4.94 -15.89 21.22
CA GLY A 54 6.36 -15.54 21.03
C GLY A 54 6.84 -14.34 21.85
N VAL A 55 6.05 -13.82 22.79
CA VAL A 55 6.47 -12.77 23.73
C VAL A 55 7.44 -13.38 24.75
N GLY A 56 8.73 -13.33 24.42
CA GLY A 56 9.82 -13.60 25.37
C GLY A 56 10.12 -12.38 26.25
N PRO A 57 10.89 -12.56 27.33
CA PRO A 57 11.37 -11.44 28.14
C PRO A 57 12.28 -10.54 27.28
N VAL A 58 11.85 -9.31 27.03
CA VAL A 58 12.69 -8.28 26.39
C VAL A 58 13.44 -7.54 27.49
N SER A 59 14.74 -7.29 27.27
CA SER A 59 15.53 -6.53 28.23
C SER A 59 14.90 -5.15 28.46
N LYS A 60 14.90 -4.63 29.70
CA LYS A 60 14.42 -3.26 29.99
C LYS A 60 15.08 -2.21 29.08
N ALA A 61 16.31 -2.46 28.65
CA ALA A 61 17.05 -1.55 27.79
C ALA A 61 16.60 -1.61 26.32
N GLU A 62 15.79 -2.57 25.91
CA GLU A 62 15.22 -2.68 24.55
C GLU A 62 13.68 -2.59 24.58
N SER A 63 13.10 -2.13 25.70
CA SER A 63 11.64 -2.04 25.84
C SER A 63 11.01 -1.01 24.92
N VAL A 64 11.69 0.11 24.65
CA VAL A 64 11.18 1.24 23.84
C VAL A 64 12.12 1.61 22.71
N GLY A 65 11.54 1.79 21.53
CA GLY A 65 12.22 2.30 20.33
C GLY A 65 11.57 3.58 19.82
N ARG A 66 12.42 4.49 19.34
CA ARG A 66 12.05 5.70 18.62
C ARG A 66 12.22 5.49 17.12
N LEU A 67 11.18 5.71 16.33
CA LEU A 67 11.25 5.66 14.88
C LEU A 67 12.14 6.79 14.33
N THR A 68 13.11 6.42 13.51
CA THR A 68 14.27 7.28 13.16
C THR A 68 13.96 8.53 12.33
N GLN A 69 12.87 8.56 11.55
CA GLN A 69 12.51 9.70 10.70
C GLN A 69 11.49 10.62 11.38
N CYS A 70 10.48 10.05 12.05
CA CYS A 70 9.35 10.80 12.62
C CYS A 70 9.43 11.00 14.13
N GLY A 71 10.35 10.34 14.83
CA GLY A 71 10.57 10.52 16.27
C GLY A 71 9.53 9.89 17.21
N HIS A 72 8.39 9.42 16.71
CA HIS A 72 7.40 8.69 17.53
C HIS A 72 7.98 7.46 18.21
N GLN A 73 7.54 7.19 19.44
CA GLN A 73 8.11 6.18 20.33
C GLN A 73 7.07 5.13 20.70
N TYR A 74 7.50 3.87 20.76
CA TYR A 74 6.63 2.74 21.09
C TYR A 74 7.42 1.67 21.82
N HIS A 75 6.70 0.79 22.52
CA HIS A 75 7.29 -0.46 22.94
C HIS A 75 7.77 -1.25 21.71
N PHE A 76 8.99 -1.78 21.76
CA PHE A 76 9.56 -2.59 20.67
C PHE A 76 8.65 -3.79 20.34
N GLN A 77 8.16 -4.49 21.37
CA GLN A 77 7.23 -5.61 21.22
C GLN A 77 5.92 -5.19 20.54
N CYS A 78 5.39 -4.00 20.84
CA CYS A 78 4.18 -3.50 20.18
C CYS A 78 4.39 -3.30 18.67
N LEU A 79 5.54 -2.77 18.26
CA LEU A 79 5.87 -2.60 16.84
C LEU A 79 6.10 -3.94 16.14
N VAL A 80 6.76 -4.90 16.80
CA VAL A 80 6.93 -6.26 16.27
C VAL A 80 5.58 -6.96 16.09
N ALA A 81 4.70 -6.86 17.10
CA ALA A 81 3.34 -7.39 17.01
C ALA A 81 2.53 -6.74 15.87
N MET A 82 2.60 -5.41 15.76
CA MET A 82 1.95 -4.67 14.67
C MET A 82 2.48 -5.09 13.30
N TYR A 83 3.80 -5.23 13.15
CA TYR A 83 4.42 -5.70 11.91
C TYR A 83 4.00 -7.13 11.56
N ASN A 84 3.96 -8.03 12.55
CA ASN A 84 3.57 -9.42 12.37
C ASN A 84 2.12 -9.60 11.88
N ASN A 85 1.23 -8.70 12.32
CA ASN A 85 -0.17 -8.67 11.90
C ASN A 85 -0.38 -7.95 10.56
N GLY A 86 0.67 -7.35 9.96
CA GLY A 86 0.62 -6.70 8.66
C GLY A 86 1.14 -7.57 7.51
N ASN A 87 1.47 -6.92 6.39
CA ASN A 87 1.94 -7.58 5.16
C ASN A 87 3.33 -8.23 5.29
N LYS A 88 4.10 -7.86 6.34
CA LYS A 88 5.48 -8.33 6.57
C LYS A 88 6.39 -8.17 5.35
N ASP A 89 6.19 -7.06 4.65
CA ASP A 89 6.84 -6.70 3.39
C ASP A 89 8.16 -5.96 3.57
N GLY A 90 8.74 -5.99 4.77
CA GLY A 90 9.98 -5.29 5.07
C GLY A 90 9.83 -3.78 5.30
N SER A 91 8.62 -3.26 5.10
CA SER A 91 8.28 -1.89 5.44
C SER A 91 7.64 -1.80 6.81
N LEU A 92 7.77 -0.64 7.47
CA LEU A 92 7.11 -0.34 8.72
C LEU A 92 6.40 0.99 8.59
N GLN A 93 5.10 1.03 8.86
CA GLN A 93 4.35 2.28 8.90
C GLN A 93 4.16 2.74 10.34
N CYS A 94 4.53 3.99 10.63
CA CYS A 94 4.26 4.60 11.94
C CYS A 94 2.75 4.65 12.20
N PRO A 95 2.23 4.07 13.28
CA PRO A 95 0.79 4.07 13.54
C PRO A 95 0.24 5.46 13.84
N THR A 96 1.07 6.38 14.36
CA THR A 96 0.67 7.76 14.70
C THR A 96 0.60 8.67 13.49
N CYS A 97 1.68 8.79 12.71
CA CYS A 97 1.78 9.78 11.62
C CYS A 97 1.81 9.17 10.21
N LYS A 98 1.74 7.84 10.09
CA LYS A 98 1.72 7.11 8.83
C LYS A 98 3.01 7.19 7.99
N THR A 99 4.09 7.79 8.50
CA THR A 99 5.42 7.72 7.86
C THR A 99 5.81 6.27 7.58
N ILE A 100 6.22 5.99 6.36
CA ILE A 100 6.63 4.66 5.89
C ILE A 100 8.16 4.56 5.92
N TYR A 101 8.65 3.48 6.52
CA TYR A 101 10.05 3.12 6.58
C TYR A 101 10.29 1.91 5.67
N GLY A 102 11.27 2.00 4.78
CA GLY A 102 11.48 0.97 3.75
C GLY A 102 10.56 1.14 2.54
N VAL A 103 10.48 0.11 1.70
CA VAL A 103 9.64 0.11 0.50
C VAL A 103 8.39 -0.69 0.79
N LYS A 104 7.24 -0.02 0.87
CA LYS A 104 5.94 -0.66 1.05
C LYS A 104 5.55 -1.43 -0.21
N THR A 105 5.09 -2.66 -0.03
CA THR A 105 4.46 -3.46 -1.06
C THR A 105 3.14 -4.05 -0.57
N GLY A 106 2.24 -4.37 -1.50
CA GLY A 106 0.96 -4.97 -1.18
C GLY A 106 0.90 -6.46 -1.50
N ASN A 107 -0.32 -6.99 -1.43
CA ASN A 107 -0.65 -8.37 -1.70
C ASN A 107 -1.49 -8.52 -2.99
N GLN A 108 -1.47 -7.55 -3.90
CA GLN A 108 -2.15 -7.68 -5.21
C GLN A 108 -1.83 -9.02 -5.89
N PRO A 109 -2.84 -9.80 -6.32
CA PRO A 109 -2.59 -11.03 -7.06
C PRO A 109 -1.91 -10.80 -8.42
N ALA A 110 -1.31 -11.85 -8.97
CA ALA A 110 -0.68 -11.78 -10.28
C ALA A 110 -1.70 -11.38 -11.37
N GLY A 111 -1.26 -10.57 -12.32
CA GLY A 111 -2.12 -10.06 -13.38
C GLY A 111 -1.36 -9.25 -14.41
N LYS A 112 -2.10 -8.47 -15.20
CA LYS A 112 -1.53 -7.60 -16.23
C LYS A 112 -2.04 -6.17 -16.08
N MET A 113 -1.13 -5.23 -16.29
CA MET A 113 -1.45 -3.82 -16.50
C MET A 113 -0.96 -3.41 -17.88
N GLU A 114 -1.84 -2.81 -18.66
CA GLU A 114 -1.57 -2.26 -19.97
C GLU A 114 -2.09 -0.82 -20.07
N TYR A 115 -1.48 -0.01 -20.91
CA TYR A 115 -2.01 1.31 -21.23
C TYR A 115 -1.70 1.73 -22.66
N HIS A 116 -2.55 2.59 -23.20
CA HIS A 116 -2.37 3.30 -24.48
C HIS A 116 -3.18 4.60 -24.49
N VAL A 117 -2.88 5.48 -25.43
CA VAL A 117 -3.60 6.75 -25.62
C VAL A 117 -4.76 6.55 -26.59
N ILE A 118 -5.93 7.10 -26.27
CA ILE A 118 -7.12 7.12 -27.12
C ILE A 118 -7.41 8.56 -27.60
N PRO A 119 -7.92 8.75 -28.83
CA PRO A 119 -8.07 10.08 -29.45
C PRO A 119 -9.34 10.81 -29.00
N HIS A 120 -9.67 10.74 -27.71
CA HIS A 120 -10.83 11.41 -27.12
C HIS A 120 -10.41 12.17 -25.86
N SER A 121 -11.00 13.35 -25.65
CA SER A 121 -10.77 14.16 -24.46
C SER A 121 -11.74 13.76 -23.36
N LEU A 122 -11.27 13.75 -22.10
CA LEU A 122 -12.13 13.58 -20.94
C LEU A 122 -12.90 14.88 -20.65
N PRO A 123 -14.12 14.81 -20.10
CA PRO A 123 -14.80 15.97 -19.54
C PRO A 123 -13.89 16.74 -18.56
N GLY A 124 -13.72 18.04 -18.78
CA GLY A 124 -12.81 18.89 -17.98
C GLY A 124 -11.36 18.96 -18.49
N HIS A 125 -11.01 18.22 -19.54
CA HIS A 125 -9.67 18.21 -20.14
C HIS A 125 -9.70 18.33 -21.68
N PRO A 126 -10.30 19.39 -22.25
CA PRO A 126 -10.58 19.49 -23.69
C PRO A 126 -9.31 19.47 -24.56
N ASP A 127 -8.21 20.02 -24.06
CA ASP A 127 -6.98 20.27 -24.83
C ASP A 127 -6.03 19.06 -24.94
N CYS A 128 -6.44 17.88 -24.44
CA CYS A 128 -5.61 16.69 -24.49
C CYS A 128 -6.41 15.42 -24.76
N LYS A 129 -5.71 14.40 -25.28
CA LYS A 129 -6.22 13.04 -25.44
C LYS A 129 -6.41 12.37 -24.07
N SER A 130 -6.77 11.09 -24.06
CA SER A 130 -6.88 10.33 -22.80
C SER A 130 -5.96 9.13 -22.81
N ILE A 131 -5.39 8.82 -21.65
CA ILE A 131 -4.69 7.57 -21.37
C ILE A 131 -5.73 6.57 -20.87
N ARG A 132 -5.88 5.45 -21.55
CA ARG A 132 -6.68 4.31 -21.08
C ARG A 132 -5.75 3.28 -20.45
N ILE A 133 -5.94 3.03 -19.16
CA ILE A 133 -5.29 1.97 -18.39
C ILE A 133 -6.23 0.77 -18.35
N ILE A 134 -5.67 -0.43 -18.49
CA ILE A 134 -6.39 -1.70 -18.50
C ILE A 134 -5.71 -2.62 -17.50
N TYR A 135 -6.42 -2.97 -16.44
CA TYR A 135 -6.00 -4.00 -15.51
C TYR A 135 -6.73 -5.30 -15.83
N ASN A 136 -6.04 -6.43 -15.75
CA ASN A 136 -6.64 -7.75 -15.91
C ASN A 136 -6.03 -8.72 -14.89
N ILE A 137 -6.80 -9.09 -13.87
CA ILE A 137 -6.41 -10.06 -12.84
C ILE A 137 -7.37 -11.26 -12.95
N PRO A 138 -6.86 -12.48 -13.23
CA PRO A 138 -7.68 -13.68 -13.22
C PRO A 138 -7.99 -14.13 -11.78
N PRO A 139 -9.07 -14.93 -11.56
CA PRO A 139 -9.27 -15.61 -10.29
C PRO A 139 -8.13 -16.61 -10.01
N GLY A 140 -7.93 -16.95 -8.74
CA GLY A 140 -6.82 -17.81 -8.35
C GLY A 140 -6.94 -18.36 -6.94
N ILE A 141 -5.81 -18.81 -6.39
CA ILE A 141 -5.70 -19.29 -5.00
C ILE A 141 -4.93 -18.27 -4.17
N GLN A 142 -5.43 -18.01 -2.97
CA GLN A 142 -4.82 -17.11 -2.00
C GLN A 142 -3.47 -17.65 -1.52
N GLY A 143 -2.40 -16.89 -1.76
CA GLY A 143 -1.08 -17.10 -1.17
C GLY A 143 -1.02 -16.82 0.34
N PRO A 144 0.13 -17.08 1.00
CA PRO A 144 0.33 -16.87 2.44
C PRO A 144 0.13 -15.43 2.93
N GLU A 145 0.21 -14.45 2.04
CA GLU A 145 0.03 -13.01 2.32
C GLU A 145 -1.44 -12.55 2.30
N HIS A 146 -2.37 -13.42 1.89
CA HIS A 146 -3.78 -13.10 1.78
C HIS A 146 -4.56 -13.54 3.03
N PRO A 147 -5.82 -13.06 3.22
CA PRO A 147 -6.60 -13.34 4.43
C PRO A 147 -6.86 -14.82 4.71
N ASN A 148 -7.07 -15.64 3.66
CA ASN A 148 -7.36 -17.07 3.78
C ASN A 148 -6.42 -17.91 2.89
N PRO A 149 -5.15 -18.13 3.28
CA PRO A 149 -4.21 -18.89 2.48
C PRO A 149 -4.74 -20.27 2.06
N GLY A 150 -4.58 -20.62 0.79
CA GLY A 150 -5.05 -21.87 0.20
C GLY A 150 -6.51 -21.86 -0.27
N LYS A 151 -7.33 -20.86 0.10
CA LYS A 151 -8.69 -20.71 -0.45
C LYS A 151 -8.68 -20.04 -1.82
N PRO A 152 -9.67 -20.33 -2.68
CA PRO A 152 -9.87 -19.56 -3.90
C PRO A 152 -10.17 -18.08 -3.60
N PHE A 153 -9.84 -17.20 -4.55
CA PHE A 153 -10.39 -15.85 -4.62
C PHE A 153 -11.04 -15.61 -5.98
N THR A 154 -12.12 -14.83 -6.02
CA THR A 154 -12.79 -14.42 -7.26
C THR A 154 -12.23 -13.08 -7.78
N ALA A 155 -12.38 -12.80 -9.08
CA ALA A 155 -11.94 -11.54 -9.67
C ALA A 155 -13.04 -10.96 -10.58
N ARG A 156 -13.87 -10.07 -10.03
CA ARG A 156 -15.06 -9.53 -10.72
C ARG A 156 -14.73 -8.27 -11.54
N GLY A 157 -15.37 -8.17 -12.71
CA GLY A 157 -15.35 -6.98 -13.56
C GLY A 157 -14.02 -6.72 -14.28
N PHE A 158 -13.15 -7.73 -14.39
CA PHE A 158 -11.93 -7.62 -15.20
C PHE A 158 -12.21 -8.02 -16.68
N PRO A 159 -11.56 -7.37 -17.66
CA PRO A 159 -10.62 -6.27 -17.50
C PRO A 159 -11.28 -4.97 -17.01
N ARG A 160 -10.63 -4.30 -16.06
CA ARG A 160 -11.08 -2.99 -15.55
C ARG A 160 -10.42 -1.89 -16.37
N HIS A 161 -11.24 -1.01 -16.94
CA HIS A 161 -10.78 0.14 -17.71
C HIS A 161 -10.79 1.39 -16.83
N CYS A 162 -9.69 2.15 -16.88
CA CYS A 162 -9.53 3.40 -16.14
C CYS A 162 -8.96 4.50 -17.04
N TYR A 163 -9.20 5.75 -16.68
CA TYR A 163 -8.88 6.89 -17.54
C TYR A 163 -8.13 7.98 -16.79
N LEU A 164 -7.14 8.55 -17.47
CA LEU A 164 -6.44 9.77 -17.08
C LEU A 164 -6.37 10.70 -18.30
N PRO A 165 -6.35 12.03 -18.13
CA PRO A 165 -6.03 12.93 -19.22
C PRO A 165 -4.59 12.73 -19.67
N ASP A 166 -4.32 12.81 -20.98
CA ASP A 166 -2.97 12.75 -21.55
C ASP A 166 -2.24 14.09 -21.43
N SER A 167 -2.21 14.65 -20.22
CA SER A 167 -1.51 15.87 -19.85
C SER A 167 -0.20 15.55 -19.12
N GLU A 168 0.61 16.56 -18.82
CA GLU A 168 1.82 16.39 -18.01
C GLU A 168 1.52 15.76 -16.64
N LYS A 169 0.52 16.30 -15.92
CA LYS A 169 0.10 15.79 -14.61
C LYS A 169 -0.49 14.38 -14.73
N GLY A 170 -1.30 14.10 -15.76
CA GLY A 170 -1.83 12.75 -15.99
C GLY A 170 -0.75 11.71 -16.31
N ARG A 171 0.28 12.08 -17.08
CA ARG A 171 1.45 11.22 -17.34
C ARG A 171 2.30 11.01 -16.10
N LYS A 172 2.40 11.99 -15.21
CA LYS A 172 3.03 11.83 -13.89
C LYS A 172 2.28 10.80 -13.05
N VAL A 173 0.95 10.92 -12.93
CA VAL A 173 0.12 9.93 -12.24
C VAL A 173 0.31 8.53 -12.84
N LEU A 174 0.28 8.41 -14.18
CA LEU A 174 0.51 7.12 -14.85
C LEU A 174 1.85 6.50 -14.43
N ARG A 175 2.96 7.26 -14.42
CA ARG A 175 4.28 6.73 -14.03
C ARG A 175 4.27 6.17 -12.61
N LEU A 176 3.62 6.86 -11.68
CA LEU A 176 3.52 6.41 -10.29
C LEU A 176 2.57 5.21 -10.14
N LEU A 177 1.50 5.13 -10.93
CA LEU A 177 0.65 3.93 -10.98
C LEU A 177 1.39 2.70 -11.50
N LEU A 178 2.34 2.85 -12.43
CA LEU A 178 3.19 1.73 -12.87
C LEU A 178 4.06 1.23 -11.71
N VAL A 179 4.67 2.13 -10.94
CA VAL A 179 5.41 1.77 -9.71
C VAL A 179 4.49 1.11 -8.68
N ALA A 180 3.29 1.66 -8.47
CA ALA A 180 2.30 1.09 -7.56
C ALA A 180 1.88 -0.33 -7.96
N TRP A 181 1.73 -0.56 -9.27
CA TRP A 181 1.43 -1.87 -9.82
C TRP A 181 2.56 -2.88 -9.57
N ASP A 182 3.82 -2.50 -9.83
CA ASP A 182 4.97 -3.37 -9.56
C ASP A 182 5.12 -3.66 -8.06
N ARG A 183 4.87 -2.65 -7.21
CA ARG A 183 4.81 -2.79 -5.75
C ARG A 183 3.55 -3.48 -5.24
N ARG A 184 2.69 -4.02 -6.11
CA ARG A 184 1.47 -4.78 -5.74
C ARG A 184 0.46 -3.98 -4.89
N LEU A 185 0.33 -2.67 -5.13
CA LEU A 185 -0.46 -1.74 -4.31
C LEU A 185 -1.81 -1.29 -4.92
N ILE A 186 -2.11 -1.63 -6.17
CA ILE A 186 -3.37 -1.18 -6.83
C ILE A 186 -4.59 -1.98 -6.35
N PHE A 187 -4.42 -3.29 -6.21
CA PHE A 187 -5.48 -4.19 -5.75
C PHE A 187 -5.04 -4.99 -4.51
N SER A 188 -6.03 -5.62 -3.88
CA SER A 188 -5.85 -6.55 -2.77
C SER A 188 -6.89 -7.68 -2.87
N VAL A 189 -6.79 -8.70 -2.02
CA VAL A 189 -7.86 -9.68 -1.81
C VAL A 189 -8.54 -9.35 -0.47
N GLY A 190 -9.85 -9.18 -0.50
CA GLY A 190 -10.63 -8.82 0.67
C GLY A 190 -12.12 -8.94 0.44
N THR A 191 -12.88 -8.09 1.14
CA THR A 191 -14.34 -8.01 1.01
C THR A 191 -14.73 -6.80 0.18
N SER A 192 -15.52 -7.03 -0.86
CA SER A 192 -16.06 -5.98 -1.72
C SER A 192 -17.01 -5.07 -0.95
N SER A 193 -16.75 -3.77 -0.95
CA SER A 193 -17.63 -2.78 -0.33
C SER A 193 -18.97 -2.60 -1.06
N THR A 194 -19.03 -2.93 -2.35
CA THR A 194 -20.24 -2.76 -3.18
C THR A 194 -21.15 -3.98 -3.16
N THR A 195 -20.58 -5.18 -3.04
CA THR A 195 -21.35 -6.45 -3.11
C THR A 195 -21.33 -7.26 -1.81
N GLY A 196 -20.42 -6.96 -0.88
CA GLY A 196 -20.19 -7.78 0.32
C GLY A 196 -19.49 -9.12 0.05
N GLU A 197 -19.14 -9.44 -1.21
CA GLU A 197 -18.43 -10.66 -1.57
C GLU A 197 -17.05 -10.68 -0.89
N SER A 198 -16.79 -11.68 -0.06
CA SER A 198 -15.47 -11.92 0.55
C SER A 198 -14.60 -12.77 -0.36
N ASP A 199 -13.30 -12.83 -0.07
CA ASP A 199 -12.32 -13.56 -0.87
C ASP A 199 -12.36 -13.14 -2.36
N THR A 200 -12.40 -11.83 -2.61
CA THR A 200 -12.45 -11.27 -3.98
C THR A 200 -11.42 -10.17 -4.20
N VAL A 201 -11.03 -9.96 -5.46
CA VAL A 201 -10.12 -8.88 -5.86
C VAL A 201 -10.82 -7.53 -5.76
N ILE A 202 -10.33 -6.68 -4.85
CA ILE A 202 -10.85 -5.35 -4.56
C ILE A 202 -9.84 -4.27 -4.94
N TRP A 203 -10.33 -3.05 -5.21
CA TRP A 203 -9.47 -1.87 -5.21
C TRP A 203 -8.84 -1.71 -3.83
N ASN A 204 -7.60 -1.22 -3.79
CA ASN A 204 -6.92 -0.84 -2.57
C ASN A 204 -7.08 0.68 -2.35
N GLU A 205 -6.07 1.32 -1.76
CA GLU A 205 -6.11 2.73 -1.32
C GLU A 205 -5.80 3.78 -2.41
N VAL A 206 -5.87 3.43 -3.70
CA VAL A 206 -5.57 4.34 -4.82
C VAL A 206 -6.75 4.41 -5.80
N HIS A 207 -7.45 5.54 -5.82
CA HIS A 207 -8.67 5.71 -6.58
C HIS A 207 -8.41 5.84 -8.08
N HIS A 208 -9.25 5.16 -8.85
CA HIS A 208 -9.24 5.20 -10.31
C HIS A 208 -10.57 5.71 -10.85
N LYS A 209 -10.51 6.44 -11.96
CA LYS A 209 -11.70 6.85 -12.71
C LYS A 209 -12.06 5.79 -13.74
N THR A 210 -13.15 5.07 -13.49
CA THR A 210 -13.64 3.95 -14.31
C THR A 210 -14.78 4.35 -15.26
N GLU A 211 -15.34 5.54 -15.10
CA GLU A 211 -16.38 6.12 -15.96
C GLU A 211 -15.79 7.25 -16.82
N PHE A 212 -15.92 7.15 -18.15
CA PHE A 212 -15.24 8.05 -19.10
C PHE A 212 -15.98 9.38 -19.31
N GLY A 213 -17.27 9.30 -19.66
CA GLY A 213 -18.02 10.45 -20.22
C GLY A 213 -18.93 11.19 -19.24
N SER A 214 -19.05 10.70 -18.02
CA SER A 214 -19.88 11.28 -16.95
C SER A 214 -19.31 10.91 -15.58
N ASN A 215 -19.96 11.38 -14.51
CA ASN A 215 -19.57 11.08 -13.13
C ASN A 215 -20.78 10.63 -12.29
N LEU A 216 -21.69 9.84 -12.89
CA LEU A 216 -22.90 9.38 -12.21
C LEU A 216 -22.58 8.36 -11.11
N THR A 217 -21.49 7.61 -11.26
CA THR A 217 -21.02 6.64 -10.27
C THR A 217 -20.16 7.25 -9.17
N GLY A 218 -19.77 8.54 -9.29
CA GLY A 218 -18.75 9.17 -8.47
C GLY A 218 -17.31 8.79 -8.86
N HIS A 219 -17.13 7.84 -9.78
CA HIS A 219 -15.84 7.34 -10.26
C HIS A 219 -15.54 7.78 -11.70
N GLY A 220 -16.03 8.95 -12.12
CA GLY A 220 -15.82 9.50 -13.46
C GLY A 220 -15.42 10.96 -13.52
N PHE A 221 -15.65 11.58 -14.67
CA PHE A 221 -15.26 12.94 -15.01
C PHE A 221 -16.49 13.80 -15.38
N PRO A 222 -16.46 15.13 -15.19
CA PRO A 222 -15.33 15.95 -14.74
C PRO A 222 -15.08 15.82 -13.22
N ASP A 223 -13.81 15.88 -12.83
CA ASP A 223 -13.37 15.94 -11.43
C ASP A 223 -12.05 16.73 -11.36
N PRO A 224 -12.11 18.04 -11.03
CA PRO A 224 -10.92 18.88 -10.97
C PRO A 224 -9.90 18.45 -9.90
N GLY A 225 -10.34 17.77 -8.85
CA GLY A 225 -9.48 17.36 -7.73
C GLY A 225 -8.82 16.00 -7.93
N HIS A 226 -9.29 15.18 -8.86
CA HIS A 226 -8.88 13.78 -8.99
C HIS A 226 -7.36 13.60 -9.08
N LEU A 227 -6.66 14.35 -9.94
CA LEU A 227 -5.23 14.15 -10.15
C LEU A 227 -4.39 14.54 -8.93
N ASP A 228 -4.81 15.53 -8.16
CA ASP A 228 -4.09 15.91 -6.94
C ASP A 228 -4.39 14.93 -5.80
N ASN A 229 -5.64 14.47 -5.69
CA ASN A 229 -6.03 13.44 -4.73
C ASN A 229 -5.29 12.13 -4.95
N VAL A 230 -5.22 11.62 -6.19
CA VAL A 230 -4.52 10.35 -6.48
C VAL A 230 -3.01 10.45 -6.25
N LEU A 231 -2.41 11.63 -6.47
CA LEU A 231 -1.00 11.87 -6.13
C LEU A 231 -0.76 11.79 -4.62
N GLU A 232 -1.67 12.35 -3.82
CA GLU A 232 -1.60 12.28 -2.36
C GLU A 232 -1.84 10.84 -1.85
N GLU A 233 -2.77 10.10 -2.45
CA GLU A 233 -3.01 8.69 -2.15
C GLU A 233 -1.77 7.83 -2.45
N LEU A 234 -1.15 8.02 -3.62
CA LEU A 234 0.10 7.35 -4.00
C LEU A 234 1.23 7.69 -3.02
N ARG A 235 1.35 8.97 -2.64
CA ARG A 235 2.33 9.40 -1.63
C ARG A 235 2.08 8.76 -0.27
N ALA A 236 0.82 8.63 0.14
CA ALA A 236 0.43 7.94 1.38
C ALA A 236 0.74 6.43 1.35
N GLN A 237 0.86 5.84 0.15
CA GLN A 237 1.37 4.48 -0.04
C GLN A 237 2.91 4.40 -0.15
N GLY A 238 3.63 5.52 0.00
CA GLY A 238 5.08 5.58 -0.09
C GLY A 238 5.59 5.57 -1.53
N ILE A 239 4.79 6.06 -2.48
CA ILE A 239 5.14 6.17 -3.89
C ILE A 239 5.33 7.64 -4.24
N THR A 240 6.56 7.98 -4.62
CA THR A 240 7.01 9.34 -4.91
C THR A 240 7.64 9.40 -6.30
N GLU A 241 7.91 10.60 -6.78
CA GLU A 241 8.55 10.77 -8.09
C GLU A 241 9.95 10.16 -8.17
N GLU A 242 10.67 10.10 -7.06
CA GLU A 242 11.99 9.47 -6.97
C GLU A 242 11.92 8.00 -7.35
N ASP A 243 10.85 7.30 -6.93
CA ASP A 243 10.63 5.90 -7.26
C ASP A 243 10.41 5.67 -8.76
N ALA A 244 9.83 6.66 -9.46
CA ALA A 244 9.58 6.58 -10.90
C ALA A 244 10.82 6.88 -11.76
N LEU A 245 11.93 7.33 -11.15
CA LEU A 245 13.19 7.60 -11.85
C LEU A 245 14.15 6.40 -11.86
N VAL A 246 13.93 5.42 -10.97
CA VAL A 246 14.81 4.26 -10.78
C VAL A 246 14.52 3.14 -11.79
N GLU A 247 13.37 3.13 -12.46
CA GLU A 247 13.05 2.20 -13.54
C GLU A 247 13.38 2.78 -14.93
N LYS A 248 14.65 2.65 -15.33
CA LYS A 248 15.08 2.74 -16.73
C LYS A 248 15.72 1.43 -17.17
#